data_AF-A0AA43LAP1-F1
#
_entry.id   AF-A0AA43LAP1-F1
#
_cell.length_a   1.000
_cell.length_b   1.000
_cell.length_c   1.000
_cell.angle_alpha   90.00
_cell.angle_beta   90.00
_cell.angle_gamma   90.00
#
_symmetry.space_group_name_H-M   'P 1'
#
loop_
_entity.id
_entity.type
_entity.pdbx_description
1 polymer ?
#
loop_
_entity_poly.entity_id
_entity_poly.type
_entity_poly.pdbx_seq_one_letter_code
_entity_poly.pdbx_strand_id
1 'polypeptide(L)' 'MTRNDLPKFESWLKKKGWTIGFPAGNFVVLRAKKGKEFVTLYAGTNRDDLSWTKIHDGIVNEFLVEEGDNQ' A
#
# COMPACT_ATOMS: atom_id res chain seq x y z
N MET A 1 -3.33 3.85 7.85
CA MET A 1 -3.64 2.56 7.20
C MET A 1 -3.07 1.45 8.05
N THR A 2 -3.82 0.37 8.24
CA THR A 2 -3.47 -0.77 9.10
C THR A 2 -3.20 -2.03 8.26
N ARG A 3 -2.67 -3.08 8.88
CA ARG A 3 -2.50 -4.41 8.25
C ARG A 3 -3.80 -4.99 7.70
N ASN A 4 -4.95 -4.67 8.30
CA ASN A 4 -6.26 -5.13 7.80
C ASN A 4 -6.66 -4.49 6.47
N ASP A 5 -6.11 -3.32 6.16
CA ASP A 5 -6.34 -2.62 4.90
C ASP A 5 -5.44 -3.16 3.77
N LEU A 6 -4.38 -3.91 4.10
CA LEU A 6 -3.40 -4.40 3.13
C LEU A 6 -4.05 -5.20 1.99
N PRO A 7 -4.95 -6.17 2.24
CA PRO A 7 -5.59 -6.93 1.14
C PRO A 7 -6.49 -6.04 0.28
N LYS A 8 -7.15 -5.03 0.88
CA LYS A 8 -7.97 -4.05 0.15
C LYS A 8 -7.09 -3.18 -0.73
N PHE A 9 -5.98 -2.69 -0.18
CA PHE A 9 -5.01 -1.88 -0.91
C PHE A 9 -4.38 -2.66 -2.07
N GLU A 10 -4.01 -3.93 -1.88
CA GLU A 10 -3.53 -4.80 -2.96
C GLU A 10 -4.55 -4.97 -4.08
N SER A 11 -5.82 -5.21 -3.73
CA SER A 11 -6.90 -5.34 -4.69
C SER A 11 -7.14 -4.05 -5.46
N TRP A 12 -7.17 -2.92 -4.74
CA TRP A 12 -7.31 -1.58 -5.32
C TRP A 12 -6.18 -1.25 -6.30
N LEU A 13 -4.93 -1.49 -5.90
CA LEU A 13 -3.75 -1.34 -6.75
C LEU A 13 -3.87 -2.18 -8.03
N LYS A 14 -4.26 -3.47 -7.93
CA LYS A 14 -4.48 -4.33 -9.09
C LYS A 14 -5.56 -3.78 -10.03
N LYS A 15 -6.69 -3.31 -9.49
CA LYS A 15 -7.77 -2.67 -10.28
C LYS A 15 -7.28 -1.42 -11.01
N LYS A 16 -6.40 -0.64 -10.39
CA LYS A 16 -5.77 0.57 -10.97
C LYS A 16 -4.61 0.24 -11.94
N GLY A 17 -4.34 -1.04 -12.21
CA GLY A 17 -3.32 -1.50 -13.16
C GLY A 17 -1.90 -1.56 -12.59
N TRP A 18 -1.76 -1.57 -11.27
CA TRP A 18 -0.46 -1.80 -10.63
C TRP A 18 -0.11 -3.29 -10.59
N THR A 19 1.17 -3.58 -10.74
CA THR A 19 1.72 -4.92 -10.55
C THR A 19 2.23 -5.06 -9.12
N ILE A 20 1.70 -6.02 -8.36
CA ILE A 20 2.21 -6.37 -7.05
C ILE A 20 3.50 -7.17 -7.21
N GLY A 21 4.56 -6.72 -6.55
CA GLY A 21 5.85 -7.40 -6.52
C GLY A 21 6.07 -8.11 -5.18
N PHE A 22 7.07 -8.99 -5.15
CA PHE A 22 7.47 -9.64 -3.91
C PHE A 22 8.02 -8.62 -2.90
N PRO A 23 7.62 -8.71 -1.63
CA PRO A 23 8.24 -7.91 -0.57
C PRO A 23 9.73 -8.24 -0.46
N ALA A 24 10.57 -7.22 -0.31
CA ALA A 24 12.01 -7.36 -0.22
C ALA A 24 12.53 -6.70 1.07
N GLY A 25 12.73 -7.51 2.11
CA GLY A 25 13.24 -7.07 3.42
C GLY A 25 12.31 -7.44 4.58
N ASN A 26 12.86 -7.46 5.81
CA ASN A 26 12.18 -7.97 7.00
C ASN A 26 10.91 -7.20 7.42
N PHE A 27 10.75 -5.98 6.93
CA PHE A 27 9.62 -5.11 7.29
C PHE A 27 8.76 -4.73 6.10
N VAL A 28 9.16 -5.09 4.87
CA VAL A 28 8.38 -4.77 3.68
C VAL A 28 7.22 -5.75 3.61
N VAL A 29 6.00 -5.22 3.63
CA VAL A 29 4.78 -6.04 3.54
C VAL A 29 4.10 -5.93 2.18
N LEU A 30 4.39 -4.86 1.44
CA LEU A 30 3.84 -4.67 0.11
C LEU A 30 4.79 -3.85 -0.75
N ARG A 31 4.90 -4.26 -2.01
CA ARG A 31 5.56 -3.51 -3.06
C ARG A 31 4.69 -3.56 -4.30
N ALA A 32 4.46 -2.42 -4.94
CA ALA A 32 3.76 -2.39 -6.22
C ALA A 32 4.40 -1.38 -7.17
N LYS A 33 4.22 -1.59 -8.47
CA LYS A 33 4.78 -0.75 -9.53
C LYS A 33 3.75 -0.51 -10.63
N LYS A 34 3.75 0.69 -11.20
CA LYS A 34 2.97 1.07 -12.39
C LYS A 34 3.83 1.96 -13.28
N GLY A 35 4.33 1.43 -14.40
CA GLY A 35 5.26 2.15 -15.27
C GLY A 35 6.54 2.57 -14.54
N LYS A 36 6.72 3.88 -14.32
CA LYS A 36 7.85 4.45 -13.55
C LYS A 36 7.53 4.67 -12.07
N GLU A 37 6.26 4.57 -11.68
CA GLU A 37 5.80 4.78 -10.31
C GLU A 37 5.93 3.49 -9.51
N PHE A 38 6.19 3.63 -8.21
CA PHE A 38 6.21 2.51 -7.27
C PHE A 38 5.66 2.94 -5.92
N VAL A 39 5.16 1.98 -5.15
CA VAL A 39 4.77 2.14 -3.75
C VAL A 39 5.35 1.00 -2.95
N THR A 40 5.83 1.31 -1.75
CA THR A 40 6.32 0.31 -0.79
C THR A 40 5.74 0.62 0.58
N LEU A 41 5.15 -0.40 1.22
CA LEU A 41 4.64 -0.33 2.58
C LEU A 41 5.48 -1.18 3.51
N TYR A 42 5.64 -0.67 4.72
CA TYR A 42 6.39 -1.29 5.79
C TYR A 42 5.48 -1.56 6.98
N ALA A 43 5.66 -2.69 7.66
CA ALA A 43 5.02 -2.97 8.94
C ALA A 43 6.08 -3.16 10.03
N GLY A 44 5.87 -2.54 11.19
CA GLY A 44 6.69 -2.83 12.37
C GLY A 44 6.38 -4.22 12.92
N THR A 45 7.35 -4.86 13.58
CA THR A 45 7.24 -6.25 14.09
C THR A 45 6.00 -6.45 14.98
N ASN A 46 5.66 -5.46 15.81
CA ASN A 46 4.53 -5.47 16.74
C ASN A 46 3.61 -4.26 16.54
N ARG A 47 3.51 -3.74 15.30
CA ARG A 47 2.61 -2.63 14.97
C ARG A 47 1.64 -3.04 13.87
N ASP A 48 0.37 -2.78 14.12
CA ASP A 48 -0.70 -2.91 13.13
C ASP A 48 -0.65 -1.78 12.10
N ASP A 49 -0.10 -0.63 12.47
CA ASP A 49 0.08 0.49 11.57
C ASP A 49 1.12 0.21 10.49
N LEU A 50 0.75 0.58 9.26
CA LEU A 50 1.62 0.55 8.11
C LEU A 50 2.31 1.91 7.95
N SER A 51 3.58 1.87 7.54
CA SER A 51 4.42 3.04 7.28
C SER A 51 4.82 3.08 5.82
N TRP A 52 5.03 4.28 5.27
CA TRP A 52 5.53 4.48 3.92
C TRP A 52 6.31 5.80 3.85
N THR A 53 7.08 5.98 2.78
CA THR A 53 7.79 7.24 2.53
C THR A 53 6.84 8.28 1.95
N LYS A 54 7.03 9.56 2.29
CA LYS A 54 6.17 10.70 1.88
C LYS A 54 5.87 10.77 0.38
N ILE A 55 6.77 10.31 -0.48
CA ILE A 55 6.55 10.23 -1.94
C ILE A 55 5.36 9.33 -2.32
N HIS A 56 4.95 8.42 -1.43
CA HIS A 56 3.81 7.53 -1.59
C HIS A 56 2.52 8.07 -0.95
N ASP A 57 2.54 9.24 -0.31
CA ASP A 57 1.34 9.81 0.33
C ASP A 57 0.21 10.00 -0.69
N GLY A 58 0.51 10.41 -1.92
CA GLY A 58 -0.50 10.60 -2.96
C GLY A 58 -1.31 9.34 -3.22
N ILE A 59 -0.63 8.21 -3.47
CA ILE A 59 -1.29 6.94 -3.80
C ILE A 59 -1.99 6.31 -2.59
N VAL A 60 -1.41 6.46 -1.39
CA VAL A 60 -2.02 5.94 -0.16
C VAL A 60 -3.24 6.77 0.22
N ASN A 61 -3.18 8.10 0.11
CA ASN A 61 -4.33 8.96 0.36
C ASN A 61 -5.43 8.76 -0.68
N GLU A 62 -5.10 8.56 -1.96
CA GLU A 62 -6.10 8.23 -2.99
C GLU A 62 -6.90 6.99 -2.61
N PHE A 63 -6.21 5.93 -2.17
CA PHE A 63 -6.87 4.73 -1.65
C PHE A 63 -7.74 5.02 -0.42
N LEU A 64 -7.21 5.76 0.57
CA LEU A 64 -7.93 6.04 1.81
C LEU A 64 -9.18 6.89 1.57
N VAL A 65 -9.16 7.80 0.59
CA VAL A 65 -10.33 8.57 0.18
C VAL A 65 -11.32 7.67 -0.55
N GLU A 66 -10.90 6.90 -1.55
CA GLU A 66 -11.81 6.05 -2.33
C GLU A 66 -12.47 4.92 -1.51
N GLU A 67 -11.75 4.32 -0.57
CA GLU A 67 -12.29 3.26 0.29
C GLU A 67 -12.92 3.81 1.57
N GLY A 68 -12.58 5.03 1.97
CA GLY A 68 -13.21 5.75 3.10
C GLY A 68 -14.57 6.37 2.74
N ASP A 69 -14.80 6.73 1.48
CA ASP A 69 -16.09 7.21 0.97
C ASP A 69 -17.14 6.09 0.82
N ASN A 70 -16.74 4.83 1.01
CA ASN A 70 -17.56 3.62 0.89
C ASN A 70 -18.09 3.09 2.24
N GLN A 71 -18.16 3.92 3.28
CA GLN A 71 -18.71 3.59 4.61
C GLN A 71 -20.17 4.02 4.79
#